data_AF-S7KIZ0-F1
#
_entry.id   AF-S7KIZ0-F1
#
_cell.length_a   1.000
_cell.length_b   1.000
_cell.length_c   1.000
_cell.angle_alpha   90.00
_cell.angle_beta   90.00
_cell.angle_gamma   90.00
#
_symmetry.space_group_name_H-M   'P 1'
#
loop_
_entity.id
_entity.type
_entity.pdbx_description
1 polymer ?
#
loop_
_entity_poly.entity_id
_entity_poly.type
_entity_poly.pdbx_seq_one_letter_code
_entity_poly.pdbx_strand_id
1 'polypeptide(L)'
;MTISSPPQAVAALTESIKNLLESEFCHIVVKGELSNVSLQPSGHLYFGIKDSKSFLNGAFFHFRSKYFDRRPKDGDSVIIHGKLTVYAPRGQYQIVAHAIVYSGEGDLLQKLEETKKRLAAAGYFDPEKKKVLPTSPRTIGVITSPTGAVIQDILRILSRRCRQYKVIIYPVTVQGTTAAQEISRAISMMNEEQLADVLIIARGGGSIEDLWAFNEECIVKAIDASTIPIISAVGHETDTTLCDFAADVRAPTPSAAAEIVCTSSQQQLQTLESFLKNILSHSQQFLSARIQQIQYWKRYLDRADFYRTSQQSLDYLQSSINKEILTKLQGYKQRFSYYQRLLQHDIYSRILARLHDLWKMISQAFVNRLRIAKNARTHIRKNLLVYNTQHLHQRLQSCEQQLLNSIIQRIHFYNSSLKQKYNQLINQTDALQKRHGKYKFDLRLLNKRLSLSIQNITNKHKDDIAHVYNKLLVGTNHLLDKQQLRYVQICEHLFSLNPKNILNRGYAMLFDINNKLAIISARSLHKGGCVKVRLQDGEATLSVIDVHNFES
;
A
#
# COMPACT_ATOMS: atom_id res chain seq x y z
N MET A 1 -72.84 -33.51 -68.82
CA MET A 1 -71.78 -32.63 -69.33
C MET A 1 -70.56 -33.48 -69.60
N THR A 2 -70.26 -33.68 -70.88
CA THR A 2 -69.06 -34.37 -71.38
C THR A 2 -67.83 -33.56 -71.02
N ILE A 3 -67.06 -33.99 -70.01
CA ILE A 3 -65.75 -33.42 -69.70
C ILE A 3 -64.75 -34.04 -70.68
N SER A 4 -64.75 -33.56 -71.93
CA SER A 4 -63.72 -33.90 -72.91
C SER A 4 -62.52 -32.97 -72.70
N SER A 5 -61.72 -33.24 -71.67
CA SER A 5 -60.38 -32.65 -71.58
C SER A 5 -59.51 -33.36 -72.64
N PRO A 6 -58.97 -32.66 -73.65
CA PRO A 6 -58.08 -33.29 -74.62
C PRO A 6 -56.84 -33.89 -73.90
N PRO A 7 -56.31 -35.05 -74.34
CA PRO A 7 -55.14 -35.66 -73.71
C PRO A 7 -53.94 -34.72 -73.85
N GLN A 8 -53.45 -34.19 -72.72
CA GLN A 8 -52.27 -33.35 -72.68
C GLN A 8 -51.01 -34.20 -72.50
N ALA A 9 -49.91 -33.76 -73.10
CA ALA A 9 -48.61 -34.37 -72.83
C ALA A 9 -48.26 -34.23 -71.34
N VAL A 10 -47.73 -35.30 -70.74
CA VAL A 10 -47.35 -35.33 -69.31
C VAL A 10 -46.42 -34.18 -68.93
N ALA A 11 -45.52 -33.80 -69.85
CA ALA A 11 -44.64 -32.64 -69.69
C ALA A 11 -45.42 -31.32 -69.58
N ALA A 12 -46.40 -31.09 -70.46
CA ALA A 12 -47.23 -29.88 -70.46
C ALA A 12 -48.11 -29.78 -69.20
N LEU A 13 -48.63 -30.92 -68.73
CA LEU A 13 -49.39 -30.98 -67.46
C LEU A 13 -48.50 -30.64 -66.26
N THR A 14 -47.29 -31.20 -66.20
CA THR A 14 -46.35 -30.96 -65.10
C THR A 14 -45.87 -29.50 -65.07
N GLU A 15 -45.65 -28.90 -66.24
CA GLU A 15 -45.28 -27.49 -66.36
C GLU A 15 -46.42 -26.56 -65.97
N SER A 16 -47.67 -26.90 -66.32
CA SER A 16 -48.85 -26.16 -65.85
C SER A 16 -49.00 -26.21 -64.33
N ILE A 17 -48.80 -27.38 -63.71
CA ILE A 17 -48.81 -27.55 -62.25
C ILE A 17 -47.69 -26.74 -61.60
N LYS A 18 -46.48 -26.76 -62.19
CA LYS A 18 -45.36 -25.97 -61.72
C LYS A 18 -45.69 -24.47 -61.72
N ASN A 19 -46.23 -23.94 -62.82
CA ASN A 19 -46.56 -22.53 -62.95
C ASN A 19 -47.64 -22.10 -61.94
N LEU A 20 -48.66 -22.93 -61.71
CA LEU A 20 -49.73 -22.65 -60.75
C LEU A 20 -49.18 -22.63 -59.30
N LEU A 21 -48.32 -23.58 -58.95
CA LEU A 21 -47.70 -23.63 -57.63
C LEU A 21 -46.70 -22.50 -57.42
N GLU A 22 -45.92 -22.14 -58.44
CA GLU A 22 -44.98 -21.02 -58.37
C GLU A 22 -45.70 -19.67 -58.26
N SER A 23 -46.91 -19.51 -58.83
CA SER A 23 -47.71 -18.28 -58.69
C SER A 23 -48.38 -18.14 -57.32
N GLU A 24 -48.90 -19.23 -56.76
CA GLU A 24 -49.60 -19.21 -55.46
C GLU A 24 -48.62 -19.21 -54.28
N PHE A 25 -47.51 -19.97 -54.38
CA PHE A 25 -46.55 -20.19 -53.29
C PHE A 25 -45.20 -19.53 -53.57
N CYS A 26 -45.23 -18.24 -53.94
CA CYS A 26 -44.06 -17.41 -54.20
C CYS A 26 -43.10 -17.30 -53.00
N HIS A 27 -43.64 -17.25 -51.78
CA HIS A 27 -42.86 -17.21 -50.54
C HIS A 27 -43.54 -18.08 -49.49
N ILE A 28 -42.83 -19.11 -49.03
CA ILE A 28 -43.27 -20.02 -47.98
C ILE A 28 -42.25 -20.07 -46.85
N VAL A 29 -42.77 -20.22 -45.64
CA VAL A 29 -41.99 -20.39 -44.42
C VAL A 29 -42.39 -21.72 -43.80
N VAL A 30 -41.45 -22.66 -43.73
CA VAL A 30 -41.71 -24.04 -43.27
C VAL A 30 -40.81 -24.36 -42.09
N LYS A 31 -41.41 -24.82 -41.00
CA LYS A 31 -40.70 -25.34 -39.81
C LYS A 31 -40.68 -26.85 -39.87
N GLY A 32 -39.52 -27.45 -39.57
CA GLY A 32 -39.36 -28.90 -39.54
C GLY A 32 -37.94 -29.31 -39.20
N GLU A 33 -37.71 -30.61 -39.11
CA GLU A 33 -36.40 -31.20 -38.83
C GLU A 33 -35.69 -31.54 -40.15
N LEU A 34 -34.39 -31.22 -40.24
CA LEU A 34 -33.58 -31.60 -41.38
C LEU A 34 -33.28 -33.10 -41.38
N SER A 35 -33.38 -33.73 -42.54
CA SER A 35 -33.11 -35.14 -42.77
C SER A 35 -32.43 -35.33 -44.13
N ASN A 36 -31.47 -36.25 -44.23
CA ASN A 36 -30.72 -36.53 -45.47
C ASN A 36 -30.02 -35.27 -46.04
N VAL A 37 -29.32 -34.51 -45.19
CA VAL A 37 -28.58 -33.32 -45.56
C VAL A 37 -27.30 -33.71 -46.32
N SER A 38 -27.20 -33.27 -47.57
CA SER A 38 -26.05 -33.51 -48.45
C SER A 38 -25.54 -32.19 -49.02
N LEU A 39 -24.33 -31.80 -48.63
CA LEU A 39 -23.63 -30.64 -49.17
C LEU A 39 -22.71 -31.06 -50.32
N GLN A 40 -22.97 -30.57 -51.53
CA GLN A 40 -22.13 -30.84 -52.69
C GLN A 40 -20.93 -29.89 -52.78
N PRO A 41 -19.80 -30.31 -53.40
CA PRO A 41 -18.63 -29.45 -53.63
C PRO A 41 -18.92 -28.18 -54.44
N SER A 42 -20.01 -28.18 -55.21
CA SER A 42 -20.53 -27.04 -55.98
C SER A 42 -21.13 -25.91 -55.13
N GLY A 43 -21.30 -26.12 -53.81
CA GLY A 43 -21.91 -25.14 -52.92
C GLY A 43 -23.45 -25.18 -52.90
N HIS A 44 -24.04 -26.28 -53.38
CA HIS A 44 -25.48 -26.54 -53.27
C HIS A 44 -25.76 -27.50 -52.11
N LEU A 45 -26.72 -27.14 -51.27
CA LEU A 45 -27.18 -27.95 -50.15
C LEU A 45 -28.51 -28.59 -50.51
N TYR A 46 -28.56 -29.92 -50.52
CA TYR A 46 -29.81 -30.67 -50.65
C TYR A 46 -30.18 -31.25 -49.30
N PHE A 47 -31.45 -31.13 -48.92
CA PHE A 47 -31.94 -31.62 -47.63
C PHE A 47 -33.41 -32.01 -47.76
N GLY A 48 -33.87 -32.92 -46.92
CA GLY A 48 -35.29 -33.15 -46.65
C GLY A 48 -35.70 -32.40 -45.39
N ILE A 49 -36.89 -31.80 -45.40
CA ILE A 49 -37.53 -31.26 -44.20
C ILE A 49 -38.71 -32.16 -43.83
N LYS A 50 -38.68 -32.68 -42.61
CA LYS A 50 -39.72 -33.58 -42.08
C LYS A 50 -40.45 -32.95 -40.90
N ASP A 51 -41.73 -33.28 -40.81
CA ASP A 51 -42.58 -33.09 -39.63
C ASP A 51 -43.22 -34.45 -39.27
N SER A 52 -43.94 -34.53 -38.16
CA SER A 52 -44.62 -35.72 -37.63
C SER A 52 -45.50 -36.48 -38.64
N LYS A 53 -45.99 -35.82 -39.70
CA LYS A 53 -46.90 -36.41 -40.71
C LYS A 53 -46.43 -36.29 -42.16
N SER A 54 -45.47 -35.41 -42.45
CA SER A 54 -45.18 -34.99 -43.82
C SER A 54 -43.69 -34.82 -44.06
N PHE A 55 -43.26 -35.06 -45.30
CA PHE A 55 -41.87 -34.94 -45.74
C PHE A 55 -41.80 -34.15 -47.05
N LEU A 56 -40.86 -33.19 -47.13
CA LEU A 56 -40.67 -32.35 -48.30
C LEU A 56 -39.17 -32.25 -48.65
N ASN A 57 -38.83 -32.37 -49.93
CA ASN A 57 -37.46 -32.18 -50.39
C ASN A 57 -37.14 -30.70 -50.55
N GLY A 58 -35.89 -30.32 -50.28
CA GLY A 58 -35.41 -28.95 -50.38
C GLY A 58 -34.03 -28.84 -51.02
N ALA A 59 -33.82 -27.74 -51.71
CA ALA A 59 -32.53 -27.37 -52.28
C ALA A 59 -32.22 -25.92 -51.95
N PHE A 60 -31.00 -25.67 -51.47
CA PHE A 60 -30.45 -24.33 -51.27
C PHE A 60 -29.33 -24.11 -52.29
N PHE A 61 -29.58 -23.23 -53.26
CA PHE A 61 -28.58 -22.89 -54.26
C PHE A 61 -27.64 -21.80 -53.72
N HIS A 62 -26.33 -21.90 -54.02
CA HIS A 62 -25.30 -20.97 -53.53
C HIS A 62 -25.26 -20.82 -52.01
N PHE A 63 -25.30 -21.94 -51.28
CA PHE A 63 -25.13 -21.94 -49.83
C PHE A 63 -23.71 -21.50 -49.46
N ARG A 64 -23.54 -20.20 -49.16
CA ARG A 64 -22.24 -19.64 -48.75
C ARG A 64 -21.95 -20.06 -47.30
N SER A 65 -21.05 -21.02 -47.12
CA SER A 65 -20.65 -21.52 -45.79
C SER A 65 -19.96 -20.50 -44.88
N LYS A 66 -19.72 -19.26 -45.35
CA LYS A 66 -19.01 -18.22 -44.60
C LYS A 66 -19.88 -17.47 -43.58
N TYR A 67 -21.21 -17.58 -43.66
CA TYR A 67 -22.14 -16.80 -42.83
C TYR A 67 -22.87 -17.64 -41.76
N PHE A 68 -22.60 -18.94 -41.69
CA PHE A 68 -23.15 -19.82 -40.66
C PHE A 68 -22.01 -20.45 -39.87
N ASP A 69 -21.90 -20.13 -38.58
CA ASP A 69 -20.89 -20.68 -37.66
C ASP A 69 -21.04 -22.20 -37.50
N ARG A 70 -22.22 -22.75 -37.81
CA ARG A 70 -22.56 -24.16 -37.73
C ARG A 70 -23.04 -24.71 -39.08
N ARG A 71 -22.45 -25.82 -39.51
CA ARG A 71 -22.91 -26.58 -40.68
C ARG A 71 -24.21 -27.32 -40.34
N PRO A 72 -25.26 -27.25 -41.20
CA PRO A 72 -26.51 -27.95 -40.95
C PRO A 72 -26.26 -29.46 -40.94
N LYS A 73 -26.81 -30.14 -39.94
CA LYS A 73 -26.74 -31.60 -39.76
C LYS A 73 -28.14 -32.20 -39.76
N ASP A 74 -28.18 -33.51 -40.03
CA ASP A 74 -29.39 -34.30 -39.83
C ASP A 74 -29.83 -34.19 -38.36
N GLY A 75 -31.12 -33.93 -38.14
CA GLY A 75 -31.70 -33.74 -36.82
C GLY A 75 -31.85 -32.28 -36.37
N ASP A 76 -31.27 -31.31 -37.09
CA ASP A 76 -31.43 -29.90 -36.73
C ASP A 76 -32.87 -29.43 -37.02
N SER A 77 -33.54 -28.84 -36.03
CA SER A 77 -34.83 -28.17 -36.23
C SER A 77 -34.58 -26.80 -36.86
N VAL A 78 -35.23 -26.50 -37.98
CA VAL A 78 -35.02 -25.28 -38.76
C VAL A 78 -36.32 -24.68 -39.27
N ILE A 79 -36.32 -23.37 -39.46
CA ILE A 79 -37.30 -22.59 -40.19
C ILE A 79 -36.67 -22.21 -41.53
N ILE A 80 -37.31 -22.60 -42.62
CA ILE A 80 -36.82 -22.39 -43.98
C ILE A 80 -37.72 -21.40 -44.69
N HIS A 81 -37.12 -20.31 -45.16
CA HIS A 81 -37.76 -19.35 -46.05
C HIS A 81 -37.39 -19.70 -47.49
N GLY A 82 -38.39 -19.88 -48.35
CA GLY A 82 -38.15 -20.28 -49.72
C GLY A 82 -39.36 -20.12 -50.63
N LYS A 83 -39.26 -20.69 -51.83
CA LYS A 83 -40.36 -20.80 -52.78
C LYS A 83 -40.65 -22.28 -53.07
N LEU A 84 -41.91 -22.64 -53.26
CA LEU A 84 -42.27 -24.00 -53.64
C LEU A 84 -42.16 -24.15 -55.15
N THR A 85 -41.49 -25.20 -55.62
CA THR A 85 -41.31 -25.48 -57.05
C THR A 85 -41.50 -26.97 -57.31
N VAL A 86 -41.77 -27.35 -58.56
CA VAL A 86 -41.83 -28.75 -58.99
C VAL A 86 -40.61 -29.08 -59.83
N TYR A 87 -39.92 -30.18 -59.50
CA TYR A 87 -38.85 -30.71 -60.32
C TYR A 87 -39.47 -31.47 -61.51
N ALA A 88 -39.64 -30.76 -62.63
CA ALA A 88 -40.37 -31.24 -63.82
C ALA A 88 -39.96 -32.65 -64.32
N PRO A 89 -38.67 -33.06 -64.32
CA PRO A 89 -38.28 -34.39 -64.79
C PRO A 89 -38.83 -35.57 -63.96
N ARG A 90 -39.16 -35.36 -62.68
CA ARG A 90 -39.70 -36.40 -61.79
C ARG A 90 -41.05 -36.05 -61.17
N GLY A 91 -41.60 -34.87 -61.45
CA GLY A 91 -42.88 -34.40 -60.91
C GLY A 91 -42.92 -34.27 -59.38
N GLN A 92 -41.76 -34.13 -58.72
CA GLN A 92 -41.69 -34.06 -57.25
C GLN A 92 -41.69 -32.60 -56.78
N TYR A 93 -42.41 -32.34 -55.68
CA TYR A 93 -42.38 -31.05 -55.00
C TYR A 93 -41.04 -30.83 -54.30
N GLN A 94 -40.48 -29.63 -54.46
CA GLN A 94 -39.27 -29.22 -53.78
C GLN A 94 -39.37 -27.75 -53.31
N ILE A 95 -38.85 -27.47 -52.12
CA ILE A 95 -38.65 -26.09 -51.65
C ILE A 95 -37.28 -25.58 -52.10
N VAL A 96 -37.26 -24.46 -52.81
CA VAL A 96 -36.01 -23.74 -53.07
C VAL A 96 -35.82 -22.73 -51.96
N ALA A 97 -34.86 -23.00 -51.07
CA ALA A 97 -34.59 -22.20 -49.90
C ALA A 97 -33.74 -20.96 -50.25
N HIS A 98 -34.13 -19.81 -49.72
CA HIS A 98 -33.39 -18.55 -49.77
C HIS A 98 -32.72 -18.24 -48.43
N ALA A 99 -33.32 -18.65 -47.31
CA ALA A 99 -32.73 -18.52 -45.98
C ALA A 99 -33.13 -19.71 -45.09
N ILE A 100 -32.21 -20.16 -44.24
CA ILE A 100 -32.42 -21.19 -43.22
C ILE A 100 -32.09 -20.54 -41.88
N VAL A 101 -33.01 -20.65 -40.93
CA VAL A 101 -32.86 -20.19 -39.55
C VAL A 101 -33.04 -21.39 -38.65
N TYR A 102 -32.15 -21.62 -37.69
CA TYR A 102 -32.32 -22.74 -36.75
C TYR A 102 -33.49 -22.45 -35.79
N SER A 103 -34.42 -23.39 -35.68
CA SER A 103 -35.55 -23.33 -34.76
C SER A 103 -35.10 -23.84 -33.40
N GLY A 104 -34.93 -22.93 -32.44
CA GLY A 104 -34.54 -23.24 -31.05
C GLY A 104 -33.91 -22.03 -30.37
N GLU A 105 -32.98 -21.38 -31.07
CA GLU A 105 -32.31 -20.19 -30.56
C GLU A 105 -33.25 -18.99 -30.45
N GLY A 106 -34.17 -18.80 -31.42
CA GLY A 106 -35.11 -17.66 -31.42
C GLY A 106 -36.14 -17.69 -30.28
N ASP A 107 -36.74 -18.85 -30.00
CA ASP A 107 -37.73 -19.01 -28.92
C ASP A 107 -37.06 -18.85 -27.54
N LEU A 108 -35.84 -19.39 -27.38
CA LEU A 108 -35.03 -19.23 -26.17
C LEU A 108 -34.59 -17.76 -25.99
N LEU A 109 -34.15 -17.11 -27.06
CA LEU A 109 -33.75 -15.70 -27.00
C LEU A 109 -34.94 -14.80 -26.65
N GLN A 110 -36.12 -15.06 -27.23
CA GLN A 110 -37.35 -14.34 -26.89
C GLN A 110 -37.71 -14.55 -25.42
N LYS A 111 -37.68 -15.80 -24.93
CA LYS A 111 -37.95 -16.12 -23.52
C LYS A 111 -36.93 -15.45 -22.58
N LEU A 112 -35.67 -15.36 -22.99
CA LEU A 112 -34.62 -14.66 -22.25
C LEU A 112 -34.90 -13.17 -22.18
N GLU A 113 -35.28 -12.53 -23.30
CA GLU A 113 -35.63 -11.11 -23.32
C GLU A 113 -36.87 -10.79 -22.48
N GLU A 114 -37.91 -11.62 -22.56
CA GLU A 114 -39.12 -11.48 -21.73
C GLU A 114 -38.78 -11.59 -20.24
N THR A 115 -37.98 -12.60 -19.87
CA THR A 115 -37.54 -12.80 -18.48
C THR A 115 -36.65 -11.66 -18.01
N LYS A 116 -35.73 -11.18 -18.87
CA LYS A 116 -34.87 -10.02 -18.59
C LYS A 116 -35.69 -8.78 -18.32
N LYS A 117 -36.68 -8.46 -19.17
CA LYS A 117 -37.56 -7.29 -18.98
C LYS A 117 -38.32 -7.38 -17.67
N ARG A 118 -38.88 -8.55 -17.34
CA ARG A 118 -39.62 -8.77 -16.09
C ARG A 118 -38.73 -8.60 -14.84
N LEU A 119 -37.53 -9.18 -14.85
CA LEU A 119 -36.60 -9.08 -13.70
C LEU A 119 -35.97 -7.69 -13.57
N ALA A 120 -35.72 -7.01 -14.70
CA ALA A 120 -35.29 -5.62 -14.72
C ALA A 120 -36.36 -4.70 -14.12
N ALA A 121 -37.63 -4.90 -14.47
CA ALA A 121 -38.74 -4.13 -13.90
C ALA A 121 -38.91 -4.36 -12.38
N ALA A 122 -38.48 -5.52 -11.88
CA ALA A 122 -38.45 -5.82 -10.44
C ALA A 122 -37.20 -5.28 -9.71
N GLY A 123 -36.26 -4.64 -10.42
CA GLY A 123 -35.07 -4.02 -9.84
C GLY A 123 -33.97 -5.01 -9.41
N TYR A 124 -33.92 -6.22 -10.00
CA TYR A 124 -32.87 -7.21 -9.72
C TYR A 124 -31.52 -6.88 -10.39
N PHE A 125 -31.48 -5.90 -11.30
CA PHE A 125 -30.27 -5.53 -12.05
C PHE A 125 -29.77 -4.12 -11.71
N ASP A 126 -30.28 -3.51 -10.64
CA ASP A 126 -29.94 -2.14 -10.28
C ASP A 126 -28.46 -2.04 -9.85
N PRO A 127 -27.69 -1.10 -10.42
CA PRO A 127 -26.26 -0.97 -10.10
C PRO A 127 -26.03 -0.54 -8.64
N GLU A 128 -27.01 0.08 -7.97
CA GLU A 128 -26.89 0.51 -6.57
C GLU A 128 -26.89 -0.66 -5.57
N LYS A 129 -27.44 -1.82 -5.95
CA LYS A 129 -27.44 -3.03 -5.11
C LYS A 129 -26.14 -3.82 -5.23
N LYS A 130 -25.31 -3.52 -6.23
CA LYS A 130 -24.07 -4.25 -6.48
C LYS A 130 -23.04 -3.94 -5.42
N LYS A 131 -22.41 -4.98 -4.90
CA LYS A 131 -21.44 -4.90 -3.82
C LYS A 131 -20.04 -4.71 -4.35
N VAL A 132 -19.23 -4.00 -3.56
CA VAL A 132 -17.82 -3.81 -3.86
C VAL A 132 -17.06 -5.09 -3.49
N LEU A 133 -16.23 -5.57 -4.41
CA LEU A 133 -15.37 -6.72 -4.16
C LEU A 133 -14.35 -6.40 -3.05
N PRO A 134 -14.10 -7.34 -2.11
CA PRO A 134 -13.06 -7.18 -1.11
C PRO A 134 -11.68 -7.14 -1.78
N THR A 135 -10.83 -6.21 -1.33
CA THR A 135 -9.48 -6.02 -1.88
C THR A 135 -8.47 -7.09 -1.47
N SER A 136 -8.78 -7.90 -0.45
CA SER A 136 -7.94 -8.97 0.06
C SER A 136 -8.76 -10.13 0.66
N PRO A 137 -9.50 -10.89 -0.17
CA PRO A 137 -10.30 -12.01 0.31
C PRO A 137 -9.39 -13.10 0.89
N ARG A 138 -9.67 -13.59 2.09
CA ARG A 138 -8.95 -14.74 2.67
C ARG A 138 -9.41 -16.05 2.06
N THR A 139 -10.70 -16.15 1.76
CA THR A 139 -11.31 -17.36 1.22
C THR A 139 -12.15 -17.07 -0.02
N ILE A 140 -11.88 -17.80 -1.09
CA ILE A 140 -12.59 -17.72 -2.38
C ILE A 140 -13.42 -18.99 -2.54
N GLY A 141 -14.74 -18.85 -2.68
CA GLY A 141 -15.64 -19.93 -3.01
C GLY A 141 -15.81 -20.06 -4.51
N VAL A 142 -15.65 -21.26 -5.07
CA VAL A 142 -15.84 -21.53 -6.49
C VAL A 142 -16.98 -22.54 -6.65
N ILE A 143 -18.04 -22.11 -7.31
CA ILE A 143 -19.21 -22.92 -7.65
C ILE A 143 -19.07 -23.33 -9.12
N THR A 144 -18.69 -24.59 -9.34
CA THR A 144 -18.46 -25.14 -10.68
C THR A 144 -18.47 -26.68 -10.63
N SER A 145 -18.41 -27.32 -11.79
CA SER A 145 -18.31 -28.78 -11.88
C SER A 145 -16.95 -29.27 -11.37
N PRO A 146 -16.89 -30.35 -10.59
CA PRO A 146 -15.64 -30.90 -10.06
C PRO A 146 -14.70 -31.42 -11.17
N THR A 147 -15.26 -31.81 -12.30
CA THR A 147 -14.56 -32.35 -13.47
C THR A 147 -14.67 -31.37 -14.63
N GLY A 148 -13.60 -30.65 -14.97
CA GLY A 148 -13.58 -29.75 -16.12
C GLY A 148 -12.29 -28.93 -16.27
N ALA A 149 -12.06 -28.39 -17.47
CA ALA A 149 -10.92 -27.48 -17.72
C ALA A 149 -11.05 -26.16 -16.96
N VAL A 150 -12.29 -25.69 -16.76
CA VAL A 150 -12.65 -24.44 -16.08
C VAL A 150 -12.04 -24.35 -14.68
N ILE A 151 -12.20 -25.40 -13.87
CA ILE A 151 -11.69 -25.41 -12.50
C ILE A 151 -10.16 -25.46 -12.48
N GLN A 152 -9.54 -26.19 -13.41
CA GLN A 152 -8.08 -26.26 -13.54
C GLN A 152 -7.49 -24.90 -13.93
N ASP A 153 -8.17 -24.16 -14.81
CA ASP A 153 -7.72 -22.84 -15.24
C ASP A 153 -7.81 -21.81 -14.11
N ILE A 154 -8.91 -21.81 -13.35
CA ILE A 154 -9.06 -20.98 -12.15
C ILE A 154 -7.97 -21.32 -11.12
N LEU A 155 -7.78 -22.59 -10.79
CA LEU A 155 -6.77 -23.03 -9.83
C LEU A 155 -5.34 -22.70 -10.28
N ARG A 156 -5.05 -22.81 -11.59
CA ARG A 156 -3.74 -22.44 -12.16
C ARG A 156 -3.45 -20.94 -11.97
N ILE A 157 -4.43 -20.08 -12.17
CA ILE A 157 -4.25 -18.63 -12.01
C ILE A 157 -4.16 -18.24 -10.54
N LEU A 158 -5.06 -18.77 -9.69
CA LEU A 158 -5.04 -18.51 -8.26
C LEU A 158 -3.74 -18.99 -7.61
N SER A 159 -3.25 -20.19 -7.96
CA SER A 159 -1.97 -20.71 -7.44
C SER A 159 -0.75 -19.91 -7.89
N ARG A 160 -0.79 -19.31 -9.09
CA ARG A 160 0.31 -18.48 -9.63
C ARG A 160 0.33 -17.07 -9.04
N ARG A 161 -0.83 -16.40 -8.95
CA ARG A 161 -0.93 -14.98 -8.58
C ARG A 161 -1.25 -14.75 -7.10
N CYS A 162 -1.94 -15.69 -6.45
CA CYS A 162 -2.60 -15.49 -5.15
C CYS A 162 -2.47 -16.71 -4.22
N ARG A 163 -1.24 -17.10 -3.91
CA ARG A 163 -0.95 -18.28 -3.08
C ARG A 163 -1.45 -18.18 -1.63
N GLN A 164 -1.82 -16.98 -1.19
CA GLN A 164 -2.26 -16.67 0.17
C GLN A 164 -3.76 -16.88 0.40
N TYR A 165 -4.55 -17.07 -0.66
CA TYR A 165 -6.01 -17.23 -0.57
C TYR A 165 -6.40 -18.70 -0.50
N LYS A 166 -7.28 -19.04 0.45
CA LYS A 166 -7.88 -20.37 0.56
C LYS A 166 -8.96 -20.51 -0.51
N VAL A 167 -8.94 -21.58 -1.28
CA VAL A 167 -9.98 -21.86 -2.29
C VAL A 167 -10.87 -22.99 -1.78
N ILE A 168 -12.18 -22.74 -1.72
CA ILE A 168 -13.20 -23.73 -1.39
C ILE A 168 -14.01 -23.99 -2.65
N ILE A 169 -14.17 -25.26 -3.01
CA ILE A 169 -14.92 -25.66 -4.20
C ILE A 169 -16.23 -26.27 -3.72
N TYR A 170 -17.36 -25.72 -4.20
CA TYR A 170 -18.66 -26.33 -4.03
C TYR A 170 -19.05 -27.00 -5.36
N PRO A 171 -18.99 -28.34 -5.44
CA PRO A 171 -19.24 -29.05 -6.68
C PRO A 171 -20.74 -28.99 -7.03
N VAL A 172 -21.06 -28.53 -8.24
CA VAL A 172 -22.43 -28.49 -8.79
C VAL A 172 -22.46 -28.98 -10.23
N THR A 173 -23.61 -29.46 -10.68
CA THR A 173 -23.86 -29.64 -12.11
C THR A 173 -24.03 -28.27 -12.77
N VAL A 174 -23.27 -28.04 -13.84
CA VAL A 174 -23.26 -26.76 -14.58
C VAL A 174 -24.09 -26.81 -15.87
N GLN A 175 -24.68 -27.96 -16.16
CA GLN A 175 -25.49 -28.27 -17.35
C GLN A 175 -26.61 -29.22 -16.94
N GLY A 176 -27.73 -29.16 -17.67
CA GLY A 176 -28.92 -29.98 -17.39
C GLY A 176 -29.99 -29.24 -16.59
N THR A 177 -31.15 -29.88 -16.43
CA THR A 177 -32.35 -29.29 -15.83
C THR A 177 -32.26 -29.09 -14.32
N THR A 178 -31.36 -29.81 -13.63
CA THR A 178 -31.13 -29.67 -12.18
C THR A 178 -30.08 -28.63 -11.82
N ALA A 179 -29.28 -28.18 -12.80
CA ALA A 179 -28.14 -27.30 -12.58
C ALA A 179 -28.53 -25.98 -11.89
N ALA A 180 -29.64 -25.37 -12.33
CA ALA A 180 -30.06 -24.08 -11.79
C ALA A 180 -30.47 -24.14 -10.31
N GLN A 181 -31.12 -25.24 -9.89
CA GLN A 181 -31.49 -25.47 -8.50
C GLN A 181 -30.26 -25.77 -7.64
N GLU A 182 -29.31 -26.58 -8.14
CA GLU A 182 -28.07 -26.89 -7.42
C GLU A 182 -27.20 -25.65 -7.23
N ILE A 183 -27.04 -24.81 -8.25
CA ILE A 183 -26.30 -23.55 -8.15
C ILE A 183 -26.96 -22.62 -7.13
N SER A 184 -28.27 -22.47 -7.19
CA SER A 184 -29.01 -21.62 -6.24
C SER A 184 -28.84 -22.11 -4.80
N ARG A 185 -28.93 -23.43 -4.58
CA ARG A 185 -28.70 -24.05 -3.26
C ARG A 185 -27.26 -23.87 -2.79
N ALA A 186 -26.27 -23.98 -3.69
CA ALA A 186 -24.87 -23.77 -3.36
C ALA A 186 -24.62 -22.32 -2.88
N ILE A 187 -25.23 -21.33 -3.54
CA ILE A 187 -25.16 -19.92 -3.12
C ILE A 187 -25.76 -19.75 -1.72
N SER A 188 -26.95 -20.30 -1.46
CA SER A 188 -27.59 -20.21 -0.14
C SER A 188 -26.74 -20.85 0.96
N MET A 189 -26.26 -22.07 0.74
CA MET A 189 -25.41 -22.79 1.70
C MET A 189 -24.11 -22.04 2.02
N MET A 190 -23.44 -21.49 1.00
CA MET A 190 -22.20 -20.72 1.19
C MET A 190 -22.43 -19.44 1.98
N ASN A 191 -23.61 -18.82 1.84
CA ASN A 191 -24.01 -17.64 2.61
C ASN A 191 -24.37 -17.98 4.06
N GLU A 192 -25.14 -19.05 4.29
CA GLU A 192 -25.54 -19.50 5.64
C GLU A 192 -24.32 -19.84 6.50
N GLU A 193 -23.35 -20.56 5.93
CA GLU A 193 -22.15 -21.03 6.62
C GLU A 193 -20.98 -20.01 6.59
N GLN A 194 -21.15 -18.87 5.90
CA GLN A 194 -20.12 -17.83 5.69
C GLN A 194 -18.74 -18.40 5.28
N LEU A 195 -18.73 -19.36 4.36
CA LEU A 195 -17.53 -20.11 4.00
C LEU A 195 -16.53 -19.32 3.15
N ALA A 196 -16.96 -18.23 2.52
CA ALA A 196 -16.14 -17.47 1.58
C ALA A 196 -16.37 -15.95 1.70
N ASP A 197 -15.34 -15.17 1.33
CA ASP A 197 -15.41 -13.71 1.25
C ASP A 197 -15.86 -13.25 -0.15
N VAL A 198 -15.65 -14.09 -1.17
CA VAL A 198 -16.07 -13.88 -2.57
C VAL A 198 -16.47 -15.21 -3.17
N LEU A 199 -17.56 -15.22 -3.94
CA LEU A 199 -18.00 -16.39 -4.71
C LEU A 199 -17.72 -16.18 -6.20
N ILE A 200 -17.24 -17.22 -6.87
CA ILE A 200 -17.10 -17.28 -8.32
C ILE A 200 -18.03 -18.37 -8.84
N ILE A 201 -18.98 -18.00 -9.68
CA ILE A 201 -19.81 -18.94 -10.43
C ILE A 201 -19.14 -19.08 -11.80
N ALA A 202 -18.64 -20.27 -12.12
CA ALA A 202 -17.81 -20.44 -13.30
C ALA A 202 -18.28 -21.58 -14.21
N ARG A 203 -18.30 -21.30 -15.51
CA ARG A 203 -18.51 -22.28 -16.56
C ARG A 203 -17.86 -21.84 -17.87
N GLY A 204 -17.34 -22.78 -18.64
CA GLY A 204 -16.80 -22.55 -19.98
C GLY A 204 -17.90 -22.22 -21.01
N GLY A 205 -17.45 -21.87 -22.22
CA GLY A 205 -18.34 -21.63 -23.37
C GLY A 205 -19.17 -22.84 -23.75
N GLY A 206 -20.27 -22.59 -24.46
CA GLY A 206 -21.19 -23.61 -24.95
C GLY A 206 -22.32 -22.99 -25.76
N SER A 207 -23.20 -23.84 -26.28
CA SER A 207 -24.42 -23.36 -26.94
C SER A 207 -25.35 -22.64 -25.95
N ILE A 208 -26.30 -21.85 -26.44
CA ILE A 208 -27.27 -21.16 -25.58
C ILE A 208 -28.12 -22.16 -24.79
N GLU A 209 -28.39 -23.33 -25.36
CA GLU A 209 -29.07 -24.46 -24.73
C GLU A 209 -28.28 -24.99 -23.55
N ASP A 210 -26.96 -25.15 -23.75
CA ASP A 210 -26.12 -25.62 -22.67
C ASP A 210 -26.15 -24.57 -21.56
N LEU A 211 -25.93 -23.28 -21.86
CA LEU A 211 -25.86 -22.16 -20.89
C LEU A 211 -27.21 -21.78 -20.26
N TRP A 212 -28.31 -22.38 -20.70
CA TRP A 212 -29.66 -21.98 -20.32
C TRP A 212 -29.92 -22.03 -18.81
N ALA A 213 -29.29 -22.96 -18.09
CA ALA A 213 -29.40 -23.06 -16.63
C ALA A 213 -29.09 -21.73 -15.91
N PHE A 214 -28.19 -20.90 -16.46
CA PHE A 214 -27.79 -19.60 -15.90
C PHE A 214 -28.78 -18.46 -16.21
N ASN A 215 -29.81 -18.73 -17.01
CA ASN A 215 -30.90 -17.81 -17.35
C ASN A 215 -32.18 -18.08 -16.55
N GLU A 216 -32.15 -18.98 -15.57
CA GLU A 216 -33.30 -19.22 -14.71
C GLU A 216 -33.44 -18.16 -13.61
N GLU A 217 -34.69 -17.83 -13.29
CA GLU A 217 -35.03 -16.83 -12.27
C GLU A 217 -34.56 -17.22 -10.86
N CYS A 218 -34.45 -18.52 -10.56
CA CYS A 218 -34.00 -19.01 -9.26
C CYS A 218 -32.57 -18.54 -8.92
N ILE A 219 -31.67 -18.55 -9.91
CA ILE A 219 -30.29 -18.09 -9.73
C ILE A 219 -30.25 -16.57 -9.51
N VAL A 220 -31.00 -15.80 -10.28
CA VAL A 220 -31.05 -14.33 -10.12
C VAL A 220 -31.50 -13.94 -8.71
N LYS A 221 -32.55 -14.60 -8.21
CA LYS A 221 -33.03 -14.39 -6.83
C LYS A 221 -31.99 -14.82 -5.78
N ALA A 222 -31.28 -15.93 -6.00
CA ALA A 222 -30.24 -16.38 -5.10
C ALA A 222 -29.05 -15.42 -5.06
N ILE A 223 -28.68 -14.81 -6.19
CA ILE A 223 -27.60 -13.82 -6.27
C ILE A 223 -27.99 -12.53 -5.54
N ASP A 224 -29.20 -12.00 -5.79
CA ASP A 224 -29.70 -10.79 -5.13
C ASP A 224 -29.82 -10.97 -3.60
N ALA A 225 -30.26 -12.15 -3.15
CA ALA A 225 -30.36 -12.50 -1.73
C ALA A 225 -29.01 -12.83 -1.06
N SER A 226 -27.93 -13.02 -1.84
CA SER A 226 -26.61 -13.31 -1.30
C SER A 226 -26.15 -12.16 -0.40
N THR A 227 -25.36 -12.43 0.63
CA THR A 227 -24.62 -11.42 1.41
C THR A 227 -23.18 -11.32 0.93
N ILE A 228 -22.58 -12.43 0.52
CA ILE A 228 -21.25 -12.53 -0.07
C ILE A 228 -21.29 -11.98 -1.52
N PRO A 229 -20.30 -11.19 -1.96
CA PRO A 229 -20.23 -10.70 -3.33
C PRO A 229 -19.93 -11.83 -4.33
N ILE A 230 -20.60 -11.79 -5.49
CA ILE A 230 -20.60 -12.85 -6.50
C ILE A 230 -20.01 -12.33 -7.81
N ILE A 231 -19.07 -13.10 -8.37
CA ILE A 231 -18.50 -12.91 -9.70
C ILE A 231 -19.06 -13.98 -10.62
N SER A 232 -19.70 -13.54 -11.70
CA SER A 232 -20.15 -14.44 -12.77
C SER A 232 -19.05 -14.59 -13.82
N ALA A 233 -18.72 -15.84 -14.15
CA ALA A 233 -17.70 -16.21 -15.13
C ALA A 233 -18.24 -17.32 -16.04
N VAL A 234 -19.38 -17.04 -16.66
CA VAL A 234 -20.17 -17.98 -17.46
C VAL A 234 -20.05 -17.60 -18.93
N GLY A 235 -19.50 -18.50 -19.75
CA GLY A 235 -19.39 -18.30 -21.21
C GLY A 235 -18.19 -17.47 -21.67
N HIS A 236 -18.30 -16.89 -22.87
CA HIS A 236 -17.33 -15.97 -23.46
C HIS A 236 -17.88 -14.53 -23.58
N GLU A 237 -17.10 -13.61 -24.16
CA GLU A 237 -17.47 -12.19 -24.26
C GLU A 237 -18.85 -11.96 -24.87
N THR A 238 -19.22 -12.77 -25.87
CA THR A 238 -20.50 -12.73 -26.60
C THR A 238 -21.68 -13.34 -25.86
N ASP A 239 -21.43 -14.21 -24.89
CA ASP A 239 -22.46 -15.01 -24.24
C ASP A 239 -22.86 -14.28 -22.95
N THR A 240 -23.93 -13.50 -23.00
CA THR A 240 -24.45 -12.80 -21.81
C THR A 240 -25.65 -13.53 -21.24
N THR A 241 -25.56 -13.89 -19.96
CA THR A 241 -26.62 -14.61 -19.24
C THR A 241 -27.29 -13.71 -18.20
N LEU A 242 -28.49 -14.09 -17.72
CA LEU A 242 -29.15 -13.36 -16.63
C LEU A 242 -28.32 -13.39 -15.33
N CYS A 243 -27.58 -14.48 -15.09
CA CYS A 243 -26.59 -14.59 -14.02
C CYS A 243 -25.54 -13.45 -14.09
N ASP A 244 -25.05 -13.11 -15.29
CA ASP A 244 -24.07 -12.03 -15.46
C ASP A 244 -24.64 -10.64 -15.15
N PHE A 245 -25.93 -10.42 -15.44
CA PHE A 245 -26.59 -9.15 -15.13
C PHE A 245 -26.83 -9.00 -13.63
N ALA A 246 -27.23 -10.09 -12.95
CA ALA A 246 -27.48 -10.12 -11.51
C ALA A 246 -26.20 -10.05 -10.67
N ALA A 247 -25.10 -10.64 -11.15
CA ALA A 247 -23.83 -10.65 -10.42
C ALA A 247 -23.26 -9.24 -10.18
N ASP A 248 -22.48 -9.12 -9.10
CA ASP A 248 -21.81 -7.86 -8.74
C ASP A 248 -20.77 -7.48 -9.80
N VAL A 249 -19.99 -8.46 -10.25
CA VAL A 249 -18.99 -8.28 -11.30
C VAL A 249 -19.08 -9.42 -12.32
N ARG A 250 -19.10 -9.04 -13.61
CA ARG A 250 -18.99 -9.98 -14.72
C ARG A 250 -17.53 -10.16 -15.12
N ALA A 251 -17.11 -11.40 -15.26
CA ALA A 251 -15.84 -11.79 -15.83
C ALA A 251 -16.05 -12.46 -17.21
N PRO A 252 -15.32 -12.06 -18.26
CA PRO A 252 -15.51 -12.60 -19.61
C PRO A 252 -15.03 -14.05 -19.77
N THR A 253 -14.21 -14.54 -18.85
CA THR A 253 -13.74 -15.93 -18.81
C THR A 253 -13.55 -16.38 -17.36
N PRO A 254 -13.60 -17.70 -17.09
CA PRO A 254 -13.23 -18.25 -15.78
C PRO A 254 -11.85 -17.81 -15.30
N SER A 255 -10.89 -17.74 -16.23
CA SER A 255 -9.54 -17.23 -15.99
C SER A 255 -9.53 -15.77 -15.58
N ALA A 256 -10.27 -14.92 -16.28
CA ALA A 256 -10.39 -13.50 -15.93
C ALA A 256 -11.07 -13.30 -14.57
N ALA A 257 -12.01 -14.16 -14.18
CA ALA A 257 -12.65 -14.10 -12.86
C ALA A 257 -11.62 -14.29 -11.75
N ALA A 258 -10.73 -15.28 -11.91
CA ALA A 258 -9.61 -15.49 -10.99
C ALA A 258 -8.66 -14.28 -10.96
N GLU A 259 -8.43 -13.59 -12.09
CA GLU A 259 -7.61 -12.38 -12.14
C GLU A 259 -8.26 -11.17 -11.47
N ILE A 260 -9.58 -11.00 -11.60
CA ILE A 260 -10.33 -9.91 -10.96
C ILE A 260 -10.27 -10.04 -9.43
N VAL A 261 -10.46 -11.26 -8.90
CA VAL A 261 -10.31 -11.53 -7.45
C VAL A 261 -8.87 -11.35 -7.01
N CYS A 262 -7.93 -11.66 -7.89
CA CYS A 262 -6.51 -11.41 -7.68
C CYS A 262 -6.13 -9.96 -7.99
N THR A 263 -6.61 -9.02 -7.17
CA THR A 263 -6.00 -7.68 -7.16
C THR A 263 -4.51 -7.83 -6.87
N SER A 264 -3.67 -7.42 -7.81
CA SER A 264 -2.35 -8.03 -7.97
C SER A 264 -1.48 -7.90 -6.70
N SER A 265 -0.96 -9.03 -6.22
CA SER A 265 0.16 -9.08 -5.27
C SER A 265 1.30 -8.14 -5.70
N GLN A 266 1.42 -7.88 -7.00
CA GLN A 266 2.35 -6.93 -7.61
C GLN A 266 2.02 -5.46 -7.31
N GLN A 267 0.75 -5.03 -7.32
CA GLN A 267 0.35 -3.69 -6.88
C GLN A 267 0.58 -3.52 -5.38
N GLN A 268 0.32 -4.55 -4.57
CA GLN A 268 0.63 -4.51 -3.13
C GLN A 268 2.14 -4.41 -2.89
N LEU A 269 2.96 -5.16 -3.64
CA LEU A 269 4.42 -5.07 -3.62
C LEU A 269 4.91 -3.70 -4.11
N GLN A 270 4.37 -3.16 -5.19
CA GLN A 270 4.71 -1.82 -5.69
C GLN A 270 4.34 -0.74 -4.68
N THR A 271 3.19 -0.87 -4.02
CA THR A 271 2.77 0.04 -2.96
C THR A 271 3.74 -0.05 -1.79
N LEU A 272 4.11 -1.25 -1.36
CA LEU A 272 5.11 -1.47 -0.30
C LEU A 272 6.49 -0.91 -0.68
N GLU A 273 6.96 -1.15 -1.90
CA GLU A 273 8.20 -0.59 -2.43
C GLU A 273 8.16 0.94 -2.46
N SER A 274 7.03 1.53 -2.83
CA SER A 274 6.84 2.99 -2.82
C SER A 274 6.89 3.54 -1.39
N PHE A 275 6.27 2.84 -0.42
CA PHE A 275 6.36 3.21 0.99
C PHE A 275 7.79 3.11 1.52
N LEU A 276 8.51 2.03 1.19
CA LEU A 276 9.92 1.87 1.58
C LEU A 276 10.81 2.96 0.98
N LYS A 277 10.63 3.27 -0.31
CA LYS A 277 11.34 4.38 -0.97
C LYS A 277 11.03 5.72 -0.31
N ASN A 278 9.77 5.98 0.02
CA ASN A 278 9.36 7.21 0.69
C ASN A 278 9.94 7.30 2.10
N ILE A 279 9.95 6.21 2.88
CA ILE A 279 10.55 6.19 4.21
C ILE A 279 12.06 6.43 4.12
N LEU A 280 12.74 5.77 3.18
CA LEU A 280 14.18 5.95 2.96
C LEU A 280 14.50 7.40 2.57
N SER A 281 13.75 7.99 1.62
CA SER A 281 13.99 9.38 1.19
C SER A 281 13.73 10.38 2.32
N HIS A 282 12.65 10.22 3.09
CA HIS A 282 12.36 11.10 4.23
C HIS A 282 13.39 10.93 5.35
N SER A 283 13.84 9.71 5.62
CA SER A 283 14.88 9.45 6.62
C SER A 283 16.22 10.10 6.21
N GLN A 284 16.59 10.01 4.94
CA GLN A 284 17.79 10.64 4.39
C GLN A 284 17.70 12.16 4.44
N GLN A 285 16.55 12.74 4.07
CA GLN A 285 16.32 14.19 4.18
C GLN A 285 16.33 14.67 5.63
N PHE A 286 15.75 13.90 6.55
CA PHE A 286 15.78 14.21 7.97
C PHE A 286 17.22 14.16 8.52
N LEU A 287 17.97 13.11 8.20
CA LEU A 287 19.37 12.96 8.60
C LEU A 287 20.24 14.07 8.01
N SER A 288 20.08 14.41 6.73
CA SER A 288 20.86 15.46 6.08
C SER A 288 20.55 16.85 6.68
N ALA A 289 19.28 17.14 6.97
CA ALA A 289 18.88 18.37 7.65
C ALA A 289 19.49 18.45 9.07
N ARG A 290 19.51 17.33 9.82
CA ARG A 290 20.15 17.26 11.14
C ARG A 290 21.65 17.42 11.07
N ILE A 291 22.31 16.79 10.10
CA ILE A 291 23.75 16.95 9.86
C ILE A 291 24.08 18.40 9.52
N GLN A 292 23.31 19.06 8.65
CA GLN A 292 23.49 20.48 8.34
C GLN A 292 23.29 21.38 9.57
N GLN A 293 22.29 21.08 10.41
CA GLN A 293 22.06 21.81 11.66
C GLN A 293 23.24 21.64 12.64
N ILE A 294 23.77 20.43 12.77
CA ILE A 294 24.96 20.14 13.58
C ILE A 294 26.19 20.83 13.00
N GLN A 295 26.36 20.86 11.67
CA GLN A 295 27.45 21.59 11.03
C GLN A 295 27.34 23.10 11.25
N TYR A 296 26.13 23.65 11.24
CA TYR A 296 25.89 25.06 11.58
C TYR A 296 26.27 25.33 13.04
N TRP A 297 25.86 24.47 13.98
CA TRP A 297 26.23 24.58 15.40
C TRP A 297 27.73 24.40 15.62
N LYS A 298 28.35 23.47 14.89
CA LYS A 298 29.80 23.26 14.89
C LYS A 298 30.51 24.51 14.38
N ARG A 299 30.06 25.14 13.28
CA ARG A 299 30.59 26.44 12.83
C ARG A 299 30.37 27.56 13.85
N TYR A 300 29.28 27.52 14.60
CA TYR A 300 28.98 28.47 15.67
C TYR A 300 29.89 28.27 16.90
N LEU A 301 30.22 27.01 17.23
CA LEU A 301 31.15 26.63 18.30
C LEU A 301 32.63 26.84 17.90
N ASP A 302 32.98 26.55 16.64
CA ASP A 302 34.33 26.66 16.07
C ASP A 302 34.71 28.12 15.74
N ARG A 303 33.80 29.09 15.91
CA ARG A 303 34.20 30.50 15.94
C ARG A 303 35.06 30.72 17.19
N ALA A 304 36.36 30.49 17.03
CA ALA A 304 37.42 30.96 17.91
C ALA A 304 37.25 32.45 18.27
N ASP A 305 36.58 33.22 17.42
CA ASP A 305 36.19 34.60 17.68
C ASP A 305 35.28 34.75 18.92
N PHE A 306 34.37 33.83 19.25
CA PHE A 306 33.54 33.97 20.45
C PHE A 306 34.36 33.89 21.73
N TYR A 307 35.28 32.92 21.80
CA TYR A 307 36.22 32.78 22.91
C TYR A 307 37.23 33.92 22.93
N ARG A 308 37.73 34.35 21.76
CA ARG A 308 38.70 35.45 21.63
C ARG A 308 38.10 36.80 22.00
N THR A 309 36.85 37.08 21.61
CA THR A 309 36.15 38.34 21.96
C THR A 309 35.80 38.37 23.45
N SER A 310 35.42 37.22 24.02
CA SER A 310 35.15 37.08 25.46
C SER A 310 36.44 37.19 26.29
N GLN A 311 37.56 36.61 25.83
CA GLN A 311 38.88 36.79 26.44
C GLN A 311 39.35 38.24 26.32
N GLN A 312 39.25 38.88 25.15
CA GLN A 312 39.59 40.29 24.98
C GLN A 312 38.75 41.21 25.87
N SER A 313 37.47 40.89 26.07
CA SER A 313 36.59 41.63 26.98
C SER A 313 36.99 41.45 28.45
N LEU A 314 37.38 40.23 28.84
CA LEU A 314 37.92 39.94 30.17
C LEU A 314 39.26 40.64 30.41
N ASP A 315 40.17 40.59 29.45
CA ASP A 315 41.48 41.26 29.51
C ASP A 315 41.31 42.78 29.59
N TYR A 316 40.35 43.33 28.82
CA TYR A 316 40.02 44.75 28.87
C TYR A 316 39.43 45.15 30.23
N LEU A 317 38.49 44.37 30.78
CA LEU A 317 37.92 44.61 32.11
C LEU A 317 38.99 44.51 33.20
N GLN A 318 39.86 43.51 33.13
CA GLN A 318 40.94 43.32 34.10
C GLN A 318 41.97 44.45 34.02
N SER A 319 42.35 44.88 32.82
CA SER A 319 43.21 46.04 32.60
C SER A 319 42.56 47.35 33.10
N SER A 320 41.27 47.53 32.83
CA SER A 320 40.49 48.71 33.26
C SER A 320 40.41 48.79 34.79
N ILE A 321 40.08 47.69 35.47
CA ILE A 321 40.04 47.62 36.94
C ILE A 321 41.43 47.91 37.53
N ASN A 322 42.49 47.29 37.00
CA ASN A 322 43.84 47.53 37.49
C ASN A 322 44.28 48.99 37.29
N LYS A 323 43.96 49.58 36.14
CA LYS A 323 44.23 50.99 35.86
C LYS A 323 43.45 51.91 36.81
N GLU A 324 42.19 51.61 37.09
CA GLU A 324 41.35 52.40 37.98
C GLU A 324 41.78 52.29 39.45
N ILE A 325 42.20 51.10 39.88
CA ILE A 325 42.81 50.89 41.20
C ILE A 325 44.13 51.64 41.32
N LEU A 326 45.03 51.53 40.33
CA LEU A 326 46.33 52.20 40.33
C LEU A 326 46.18 53.72 40.32
N THR A 327 45.26 54.26 39.51
CA THR A 327 44.99 55.71 39.48
C THR A 327 44.38 56.21 40.80
N LYS A 328 43.46 55.46 41.42
CA LYS A 328 42.93 55.78 42.76
C LYS A 328 44.03 55.73 43.83
N LEU A 329 44.87 54.70 43.82
CA LEU A 329 46.00 54.57 44.75
C LEU A 329 47.05 55.67 44.56
N GLN A 330 47.37 56.03 43.31
CA GLN A 330 48.23 57.17 43.01
C GLN A 330 47.60 58.48 43.48
N GLY A 331 46.30 58.68 43.29
CA GLY A 331 45.59 59.84 43.81
C GLY A 331 45.65 59.93 45.33
N TYR A 332 45.50 58.80 46.05
CA TYR A 332 45.66 58.76 47.50
C TYR A 332 47.12 59.00 47.94
N LYS A 333 48.10 58.42 47.24
CA LYS A 333 49.52 58.71 47.49
C LYS A 333 49.87 60.17 47.25
N GLN A 334 49.40 60.78 46.17
CA GLN A 334 49.63 62.19 45.88
C GLN A 334 48.97 63.10 46.92
N ARG A 335 47.74 62.79 47.36
CA ARG A 335 47.09 63.50 48.46
C ARG A 335 47.86 63.34 49.76
N PHE A 336 48.31 62.12 50.09
CA PHE A 336 49.13 61.87 51.26
C PHE A 336 50.45 62.65 51.22
N SER A 337 51.17 62.61 50.09
CA SER A 337 52.40 63.39 49.89
C SER A 337 52.14 64.89 49.93
N TYR A 338 50.98 65.37 49.45
CA TYR A 338 50.57 66.77 49.58
C TYR A 338 50.37 67.14 51.05
N TYR A 339 49.63 66.35 51.82
CA TYR A 339 49.47 66.59 53.26
C TYR A 339 50.80 66.49 54.01
N GLN A 340 51.66 65.55 53.64
CA GLN A 340 52.99 65.39 54.22
C GLN A 340 53.89 66.60 53.92
N ARG A 341 53.87 67.16 52.70
CA ARG A 341 54.58 68.41 52.38
C ARG A 341 53.97 69.62 53.10
N LEU A 342 52.65 69.70 53.20
CA LEU A 342 51.95 70.75 53.94
C LEU A 342 52.39 70.76 55.42
N LEU A 343 52.50 69.56 56.01
CA LEU A 343 52.97 69.35 57.38
C LEU A 343 54.47 69.64 57.56
N GLN A 344 55.32 69.23 56.60
CA GLN A 344 56.78 69.35 56.75
C GLN A 344 57.34 70.73 56.37
N HIS A 345 56.73 71.45 55.43
CA HIS A 345 57.33 72.69 54.92
C HIS A 345 56.53 73.96 55.18
N ASP A 346 55.20 73.90 55.27
CA ASP A 346 54.38 75.13 55.30
C ASP A 346 53.93 75.52 56.71
N ILE A 347 53.64 74.54 57.57
CA ILE A 347 53.21 74.82 58.95
C ILE A 347 54.39 75.19 59.85
N TYR A 348 55.50 74.46 59.79
CA TYR A 348 56.66 74.73 60.65
C TYR A 348 57.36 76.06 60.29
N SER A 349 57.50 76.36 58.99
CA SER A 349 58.10 77.62 58.52
C SER A 349 57.18 78.83 58.75
N ARG A 350 55.86 78.70 58.56
CA ARG A 350 54.92 79.79 58.89
C ARG A 350 54.77 79.99 60.39
N ILE A 351 54.81 78.92 61.19
CA ILE A 351 54.82 79.06 62.65
C ILE A 351 56.13 79.70 63.11
N LEU A 352 57.30 79.32 62.58
CA LEU A 352 58.56 79.97 62.92
C LEU A 352 58.64 81.42 62.43
N ALA A 353 58.19 81.72 61.21
CA ALA A 353 58.12 83.09 60.69
C ALA A 353 57.12 83.93 61.51
N ARG A 354 55.97 83.37 61.86
CA ARG A 354 54.97 84.05 62.69
C ARG A 354 55.41 84.17 64.14
N LEU A 355 56.16 83.22 64.68
CA LEU A 355 56.81 83.33 66.00
C LEU A 355 57.94 84.35 65.97
N HIS A 356 58.69 84.45 64.87
CA HIS A 356 59.74 85.45 64.69
C HIS A 356 59.13 86.86 64.53
N ASP A 357 58.06 87.00 63.75
CA ASP A 357 57.30 88.25 63.61
C ASP A 357 56.58 88.62 64.89
N LEU A 358 56.02 87.64 65.62
CA LEU A 358 55.48 87.83 66.96
C LEU A 358 56.59 88.22 67.93
N TRP A 359 57.79 87.68 67.83
CA TRP A 359 58.92 88.05 68.68
C TRP A 359 59.45 89.46 68.36
N LYS A 360 59.49 89.86 67.07
CA LYS A 360 59.72 91.25 66.65
C LYS A 360 58.62 92.20 67.12
N MET A 361 57.36 91.83 66.96
CA MET A 361 56.22 92.59 67.48
C MET A 361 56.23 92.66 68.99
N ILE A 362 56.58 91.59 69.70
CA ILE A 362 56.64 91.54 71.17
C ILE A 362 57.83 92.35 71.64
N SER A 363 59.00 92.28 71.02
CA SER A 363 60.16 93.11 71.39
C SER A 363 59.89 94.60 71.13
N GLN A 364 59.30 94.97 69.99
CA GLN A 364 58.86 96.35 69.73
C GLN A 364 57.70 96.78 70.64
N ALA A 365 56.74 95.89 70.92
CA ALA A 365 55.66 96.14 71.86
C ALA A 365 56.13 96.13 73.32
N PHE A 366 57.23 95.49 73.67
CA PHE A 366 57.82 95.49 75.01
C PHE A 366 58.64 96.76 75.22
N VAL A 367 59.36 97.22 74.20
CA VAL A 367 59.98 98.56 74.18
C VAL A 367 58.90 99.65 74.27
N ASN A 368 57.81 99.52 73.52
CA ASN A 368 56.68 100.46 73.57
C ASN A 368 55.84 100.31 74.87
N ARG A 369 55.63 99.10 75.39
CA ARG A 369 54.93 98.86 76.67
C ARG A 369 55.78 99.20 77.87
N LEU A 370 57.11 99.14 77.86
CA LEU A 370 57.93 99.69 78.94
C LEU A 370 57.79 101.22 78.99
N ARG A 371 57.68 101.86 77.82
CA ARG A 371 57.38 103.29 77.68
C ARG A 371 55.97 103.65 78.18
N ILE A 372 54.98 102.82 77.86
CA ILE A 372 53.56 103.02 78.23
C ILE A 372 53.25 102.55 79.66
N ALA A 373 53.92 101.53 80.20
CA ALA A 373 53.76 100.99 81.56
C ALA A 373 54.40 101.89 82.62
N LYS A 374 55.40 102.71 82.25
CA LYS A 374 55.85 103.84 83.08
C LYS A 374 54.74 104.88 83.29
N ASN A 375 53.84 105.04 82.31
CA ASN A 375 52.75 106.02 82.31
C ASN A 375 51.39 105.43 82.76
N ALA A 376 51.20 104.11 82.68
CA ALA A 376 49.94 103.43 83.02
C ALA A 376 49.89 102.89 84.47
N ARG A 377 51.03 102.90 85.19
CA ARG A 377 51.12 102.50 86.62
C ARG A 377 50.37 103.46 87.55
N THR A 378 50.03 104.66 87.10
CA THR A 378 49.33 105.68 87.87
C THR A 378 47.80 105.63 87.73
N HIS A 379 47.23 104.98 86.71
CA HIS A 379 45.81 105.19 86.40
C HIS A 379 44.89 103.98 86.42
N ILE A 380 45.38 102.73 86.41
CA ILE A 380 44.48 101.58 86.28
C ILE A 380 44.79 100.54 87.37
N ARG A 381 44.88 101.05 88.60
CA ARG A 381 44.65 100.31 89.87
C ARG A 381 43.14 100.25 90.19
N LYS A 382 42.25 100.54 89.24
CA LYS A 382 40.83 100.80 89.57
C LYS A 382 39.74 100.06 88.80
N ASN A 383 39.98 99.30 87.73
CA ASN A 383 38.88 98.55 87.08
C ASN A 383 39.38 97.27 86.42
N LEU A 384 39.46 96.21 87.23
CA LEU A 384 39.67 94.83 86.81
C LEU A 384 38.34 94.27 86.25
N LEU A 385 38.45 93.66 85.07
CA LEU A 385 37.90 92.36 84.67
C LEU A 385 36.45 92.03 85.08
N VAL A 386 35.54 91.94 84.09
CA VAL A 386 34.88 90.69 83.62
C VAL A 386 34.00 91.07 82.43
N TYR A 387 34.27 90.59 81.20
CA TYR A 387 33.19 90.27 80.25
C TYR A 387 33.55 89.43 79.00
N ASN A 388 34.81 89.35 78.53
CA ASN A 388 35.03 88.86 77.15
C ASN A 388 35.72 87.50 76.97
N THR A 389 35.74 86.63 77.98
CA THR A 389 36.30 85.27 77.84
C THR A 389 35.25 84.19 77.58
N GLN A 390 34.01 84.33 78.08
CA GLN A 390 32.93 83.35 77.85
C GLN A 390 32.35 83.40 76.43
N HIS A 391 32.22 84.59 75.84
CA HIS A 391 31.53 84.77 74.55
C HIS A 391 32.35 84.27 73.33
N LEU A 392 33.67 84.26 73.42
CA LEU A 392 34.56 83.71 72.40
C LEU A 392 34.65 82.18 72.46
N HIS A 393 34.64 81.61 73.68
CA HIS A 393 34.63 80.16 73.87
C HIS A 393 33.32 79.52 73.38
N GLN A 394 32.18 80.17 73.62
CA GLN A 394 30.87 79.71 73.12
C GLN A 394 30.76 79.75 71.59
N ARG A 395 31.37 80.73 70.91
CA ARG A 395 31.38 80.78 69.43
C ARG A 395 32.29 79.74 68.79
N LEU A 396 33.39 79.40 69.47
CA LEU A 396 34.33 78.39 68.97
C LEU A 396 33.73 76.98 69.11
N GLN A 397 33.12 76.68 70.27
CA GLN A 397 32.38 75.42 70.48
C GLN A 397 31.19 75.24 69.53
N SER A 398 30.42 76.29 69.27
CA SER A 398 29.28 76.20 68.34
C SER A 398 29.71 76.00 66.88
N CYS A 399 30.78 76.64 66.42
CA CYS A 399 31.35 76.37 65.10
C CYS A 399 31.89 74.95 64.97
N GLU A 400 32.58 74.45 66.00
CA GLU A 400 33.15 73.09 66.00
C GLU A 400 32.03 72.03 65.98
N GLN A 401 30.97 72.22 66.76
CA GLN A 401 29.77 71.36 66.73
C GLN A 401 29.03 71.41 65.39
N GLN A 402 28.89 72.58 64.76
CA GLN A 402 28.26 72.68 63.45
C GLN A 402 29.07 71.96 62.36
N LEU A 403 30.39 72.09 62.40
CA LEU A 403 31.27 71.45 61.42
C LEU A 403 31.29 69.93 61.62
N LEU A 404 31.36 69.46 62.86
CA LEU A 404 31.25 68.04 63.21
C LEU A 404 29.91 67.45 62.75
N ASN A 405 28.78 68.14 63.01
CA ASN A 405 27.46 67.69 62.57
C ASN A 405 27.34 67.62 61.04
N SER A 406 27.93 68.58 60.31
CA SER A 406 27.93 68.57 58.84
C SER A 406 28.72 67.39 58.25
N ILE A 407 29.85 67.03 58.89
CA ILE A 407 30.67 65.87 58.49
C ILE A 407 29.92 64.57 58.79
N ILE A 408 29.32 64.46 59.98
CA ILE A 408 28.53 63.29 60.37
C ILE A 408 27.36 63.09 59.40
N GLN A 409 26.62 64.15 59.06
CA GLN A 409 25.51 64.06 58.09
C GLN A 409 25.98 63.61 56.70
N ARG A 410 27.13 64.10 56.22
CA ARG A 410 27.71 63.64 54.94
C ARG A 410 28.13 62.19 54.98
N ILE A 411 28.81 61.75 56.05
CA ILE A 411 29.21 60.34 56.23
C ILE A 411 27.97 59.46 56.26
N HIS A 412 26.92 59.88 56.98
CA HIS A 412 25.68 59.14 57.06
C HIS A 412 24.99 59.04 55.70
N PHE A 413 24.94 60.12 54.91
CA PHE A 413 24.39 60.10 53.54
C PHE A 413 25.15 59.16 52.61
N TYR A 414 26.49 59.19 52.62
CA TYR A 414 27.30 58.29 51.79
C TYR A 414 27.14 56.83 52.20
N ASN A 415 27.07 56.53 53.50
CA ASN A 415 26.81 55.19 54.00
C ASN A 415 25.41 54.69 53.59
N SER A 416 24.38 55.55 53.68
CA SER A 416 23.03 55.23 53.21
C SER A 416 22.99 54.88 51.72
N SER A 417 23.65 55.70 50.90
CA SER A 417 23.70 55.51 49.44
C SER A 417 24.49 54.26 49.05
N LEU A 418 25.61 53.99 49.71
CA LEU A 418 26.38 52.75 49.53
C LEU A 418 25.56 51.52 49.92
N LYS A 419 24.81 51.58 51.03
CA LYS A 419 23.95 50.50 51.49
C LYS A 419 22.81 50.21 50.50
N GLN A 420 22.22 51.25 49.90
CA GLN A 420 21.22 51.08 48.83
C GLN A 420 21.81 50.42 47.58
N LYS A 421 22.99 50.87 47.11
CA LYS A 421 23.66 50.24 45.96
C LYS A 421 24.04 48.79 46.22
N TYR A 422 24.52 48.49 47.43
CA TYR A 422 24.83 47.14 47.87
C TYR A 422 23.60 46.24 47.88
N ASN A 423 22.47 46.72 48.39
CA ASN A 423 21.20 45.98 48.38
C ASN A 423 20.66 45.76 46.95
N GLN A 424 20.82 46.73 46.05
CA GLN A 424 20.47 46.55 44.62
C GLN A 424 21.31 45.45 43.97
N LEU A 425 22.62 45.43 44.24
CA LEU A 425 23.52 44.39 43.74
C LEU A 425 23.10 43.00 44.26
N ILE A 426 22.80 42.87 45.55
CA ILE A 426 22.31 41.61 46.13
C ILE A 426 21.03 41.13 45.45
N ASN A 427 20.06 42.02 45.25
CA ASN A 427 18.80 41.66 44.61
C ASN A 427 19.01 41.21 43.15
N GLN A 428 19.94 41.84 42.44
CA GLN A 428 20.30 41.43 41.08
C GLN A 428 21.01 40.07 41.07
N THR A 429 21.91 39.80 42.01
CA THR A 429 22.59 38.50 42.12
C THR A 429 21.60 37.38 42.47
N ASP A 430 20.63 37.64 43.34
CA ASP A 430 19.58 36.68 43.69
C ASP A 430 18.65 36.38 42.50
N ALA A 431 18.28 37.41 41.74
CA ALA A 431 17.47 37.23 40.54
C ALA A 431 18.21 36.40 39.47
N LEU A 432 19.51 36.62 39.31
CA LEU A 432 20.36 35.84 38.41
C LEU A 432 20.51 34.39 38.89
N GLN A 433 20.72 34.15 40.19
CA GLN A 433 20.78 32.80 40.75
C GLN A 433 19.47 32.04 40.56
N LYS A 434 18.31 32.69 40.76
CA LYS A 434 16.99 32.08 40.51
C LYS A 434 16.80 31.71 39.03
N ARG A 435 17.18 32.59 38.09
CA ARG A 435 17.15 32.30 36.64
C ARG A 435 18.08 31.14 36.29
N HIS A 436 19.30 31.14 36.80
CA HIS A 436 20.25 30.05 36.58
C HIS A 436 19.72 28.71 37.12
N GLY A 437 19.11 28.71 38.31
CA GLY A 437 18.45 27.53 38.87
C GLY A 437 17.33 27.00 37.99
N LYS A 438 16.50 27.89 37.43
CA LYS A 438 15.42 27.53 36.51
C LYS A 438 15.96 26.91 35.21
N TYR A 439 16.94 27.54 34.57
CA TYR A 439 17.56 26.99 33.36
C TYR A 439 18.27 25.65 33.61
N LYS A 440 18.91 25.48 34.77
CA LYS A 440 19.52 24.21 35.16
C LYS A 440 18.48 23.11 35.37
N PHE A 441 17.31 23.44 35.90
CA PHE A 441 16.20 22.50 36.04
C PHE A 441 15.61 22.13 34.67
N ASP A 442 15.37 23.12 33.80
CA ASP A 442 14.84 22.90 32.46
C ASP A 442 15.78 22.04 31.62
N LEU A 443 17.10 22.27 31.69
CA LEU A 443 18.11 21.43 31.05
C LEU A 443 18.10 19.99 31.56
N ARG A 444 17.91 19.78 32.87
CA ARG A 444 17.79 18.42 33.44
C ARG A 444 16.53 17.71 32.94
N LEU A 445 15.40 18.41 32.88
CA LEU A 445 14.15 17.84 32.37
C LEU A 445 14.28 17.50 30.88
N LEU A 446 14.90 18.38 30.09
CA LEU A 446 15.15 18.17 28.67
C LEU A 446 16.06 16.96 28.45
N ASN A 447 17.16 16.84 29.20
CA ASN A 447 18.06 15.70 29.15
C ASN A 447 17.36 14.39 29.53
N LYS A 448 16.50 14.40 30.56
CA LYS A 448 15.73 13.22 30.96
C LYS A 448 14.70 12.81 29.89
N ARG A 449 14.06 13.77 29.22
CA ARG A 449 13.15 13.50 28.09
C ARG A 449 13.91 12.95 26.89
N LEU A 450 15.07 13.54 26.57
CA LEU A 450 15.95 13.06 25.51
C LEU A 450 16.42 11.62 25.76
N SER A 451 16.92 11.32 26.97
CA SER A 451 17.40 9.98 27.31
C SER A 451 16.28 8.92 27.21
N LEU A 452 15.09 9.25 27.70
CA LEU A 452 13.92 8.35 27.61
C LEU A 452 13.46 8.16 26.17
N SER A 453 13.42 9.23 25.36
CA SER A 453 13.06 9.13 23.95
C SER A 453 14.06 8.28 23.16
N ILE A 454 15.36 8.43 23.43
CA ILE A 454 16.42 7.66 22.78
C ILE A 454 16.28 6.19 23.17
N GLN A 455 16.08 5.89 24.46
CA GLN A 455 15.87 4.52 24.92
C GLN A 455 14.64 3.86 24.27
N ASN A 456 13.51 4.57 24.21
CA ASN A 456 12.30 4.04 23.60
C ASN A 456 12.47 3.78 22.09
N ILE A 457 13.16 4.68 21.37
CA ILE A 457 13.47 4.49 19.95
C ILE A 457 14.40 3.30 19.76
N THR A 458 15.46 3.16 20.58
CA THR A 458 16.37 2.02 20.49
C THR A 458 15.71 0.69 20.82
N ASN A 459 14.80 0.66 21.80
CA ASN A 459 14.08 -0.57 22.16
C ASN A 459 13.11 -0.95 21.04
N LYS A 460 12.36 0.00 20.49
CA LYS A 460 11.47 -0.24 19.36
C LYS A 460 12.22 -0.82 18.15
N HIS A 461 13.36 -0.24 17.79
CA HIS A 461 14.19 -0.77 16.69
C HIS A 461 14.80 -2.14 16.99
N LYS A 462 15.17 -2.43 18.25
CA LYS A 462 15.61 -3.78 18.64
C LYS A 462 14.49 -4.81 18.49
N ASP A 463 13.28 -4.47 18.89
CA ASP A 463 12.11 -5.34 18.78
C ASP A 463 11.75 -5.58 17.30
N ASP A 464 11.81 -4.53 16.47
CA ASP A 464 11.59 -4.64 15.02
C ASP A 464 12.63 -5.57 14.37
N ILE A 465 13.91 -5.44 14.73
CA ILE A 465 14.99 -6.31 14.22
C ILE A 465 14.76 -7.76 14.66
N ALA A 466 14.40 -7.99 15.92
CA ALA A 466 14.11 -9.34 16.43
C ALA A 466 12.91 -9.96 15.72
N HIS A 467 11.86 -9.18 15.44
CA HIS A 467 10.70 -9.65 14.70
C HIS A 467 11.04 -10.02 13.26
N VAL A 468 11.82 -9.20 12.56
CA VAL A 468 12.27 -9.48 11.18
C VAL A 468 13.18 -10.72 11.16
N TYR A 469 14.10 -10.84 12.11
CA TYR A 469 14.98 -12.00 12.22
C TYR A 469 14.19 -13.30 12.41
N ASN A 470 13.21 -13.30 13.32
CA ASN A 470 12.35 -14.47 13.55
C ASN A 470 11.50 -14.82 12.32
N LYS A 471 10.94 -13.83 11.62
CA LYS A 471 10.23 -14.07 10.36
C LYS A 471 11.12 -14.69 9.29
N LEU A 472 12.36 -14.21 9.18
CA LEU A 472 13.32 -14.73 8.22
C LEU A 472 13.70 -16.17 8.57
N LEU A 473 14.00 -16.47 9.84
CA LEU A 473 14.33 -17.81 10.31
C LEU A 473 13.21 -18.82 10.04
N VAL A 474 11.97 -18.46 10.34
CA VAL A 474 10.80 -19.31 10.08
C VAL A 474 10.59 -19.50 8.58
N GLY A 475 10.73 -18.43 7.79
CA GLY A 475 10.61 -18.50 6.32
C GLY A 475 11.68 -19.38 5.68
N THR A 476 12.93 -19.29 6.14
CA THR A 476 14.04 -20.11 5.63
C THR A 476 13.86 -21.58 5.98
N ASN A 477 13.44 -21.90 7.21
CA ASN A 477 13.19 -23.29 7.61
C ASN A 477 12.04 -23.89 6.80
N HIS A 478 10.95 -23.15 6.62
CA HIS A 478 9.82 -23.64 5.82
C HIS A 478 10.19 -23.86 4.34
N LEU A 479 11.03 -23.00 3.76
CA LEU A 479 11.56 -23.22 2.42
C LEU A 479 12.48 -24.45 2.35
N LEU A 480 13.32 -24.65 3.35
CA LEU A 480 14.22 -25.80 3.44
C LEU A 480 13.42 -27.11 3.52
N ASP A 481 12.42 -27.18 4.39
CA ASP A 481 11.54 -28.35 4.54
C ASP A 481 10.84 -28.69 3.22
N LYS A 482 10.35 -27.66 2.52
CA LYS A 482 9.69 -27.84 1.22
C LYS A 482 10.65 -28.39 0.15
N GLN A 483 11.90 -27.93 0.14
CA GLN A 483 12.90 -28.44 -0.80
C GLN A 483 13.33 -29.87 -0.45
N GLN A 484 13.44 -30.20 0.84
CA GLN A 484 13.71 -31.56 1.28
C GLN A 484 12.59 -32.52 0.88
N LEU A 485 11.33 -32.14 1.10
CA LEU A 485 10.18 -32.94 0.65
C LEU A 485 10.18 -33.15 -0.87
N ARG A 486 10.46 -32.10 -1.64
CA ARG A 486 10.58 -32.20 -3.10
C ARG A 486 11.72 -33.12 -3.52
N TYR A 487 12.87 -33.05 -2.85
CA TYR A 487 14.01 -33.94 -3.10
C TYR A 487 13.62 -35.40 -2.86
N VAL A 488 12.97 -35.69 -1.73
CA VAL A 488 12.49 -37.06 -1.41
C VAL A 488 11.53 -37.56 -2.49
N GLN A 489 10.56 -36.75 -2.91
CA GLN A 489 9.61 -37.12 -3.98
C GLN A 489 10.32 -37.38 -5.33
N ILE A 490 11.31 -36.57 -5.69
CA ILE A 490 12.10 -36.77 -6.91
C ILE A 490 12.92 -38.07 -6.81
N CYS A 491 13.51 -38.35 -5.64
CA CYS A 491 14.20 -39.60 -5.39
C CYS A 491 13.25 -40.80 -5.51
N GLU A 492 12.06 -40.75 -4.92
CA GLU A 492 11.04 -41.81 -5.04
C GLU A 492 10.61 -42.01 -6.50
N HIS A 493 10.39 -40.92 -7.24
CA HIS A 493 10.11 -41.00 -8.67
C HIS A 493 11.26 -41.63 -9.46
N LEU A 494 12.51 -41.23 -9.22
CA LEU A 494 13.69 -41.84 -9.84
C LEU A 494 13.83 -43.32 -9.47
N PHE A 495 13.55 -43.69 -8.22
CA PHE A 495 13.52 -45.09 -7.79
C PHE A 495 12.42 -45.89 -8.50
N SER A 496 11.26 -45.30 -8.76
CA SER A 496 10.18 -45.95 -9.52
C SER A 496 10.49 -46.14 -11.00
N LEU A 497 11.29 -45.23 -11.59
CA LEU A 497 11.72 -45.28 -12.99
C LEU A 497 12.95 -46.18 -13.21
N ASN A 498 13.55 -46.71 -12.14
CA ASN A 498 14.68 -47.61 -12.26
C ASN A 498 14.22 -48.96 -12.86
N PRO A 499 14.75 -49.37 -14.03
CA PRO A 499 14.31 -50.58 -14.73
C PRO A 499 14.46 -51.86 -13.92
N LYS A 500 15.40 -51.92 -12.96
CA LYS A 500 15.52 -53.07 -12.04
C LYS A 500 14.31 -53.20 -11.11
N ASN A 501 13.73 -52.09 -10.66
CA ASN A 501 12.54 -52.10 -9.79
C ASN A 501 11.26 -52.43 -10.55
N ILE A 502 11.20 -52.13 -11.86
CA ILE A 502 10.12 -52.57 -12.74
C ILE A 502 10.16 -54.09 -12.87
N LEU A 503 11.34 -54.70 -13.05
CA LEU A 503 11.50 -56.16 -13.06
C LEU A 503 11.10 -56.81 -11.71
N ASN A 504 11.39 -56.17 -10.58
CA ASN A 504 10.98 -56.65 -9.24
C ASN A 504 9.46 -56.69 -9.02
N ARG A 505 8.68 -55.94 -9.82
CA ARG A 505 7.21 -55.91 -9.73
C ARG A 505 6.53 -57.00 -10.57
N GLY A 506 7.30 -57.97 -11.08
CA GLY A 506 6.79 -59.11 -11.85
C GLY A 506 6.70 -58.86 -13.36
N TYR A 507 7.27 -57.76 -13.86
CA TYR A 507 7.36 -57.50 -15.29
C TYR A 507 8.60 -58.17 -15.89
N ALA A 508 8.47 -58.61 -17.14
CA ALA A 508 9.54 -59.25 -17.90
C ALA A 508 9.90 -58.38 -19.11
N MET A 509 11.20 -58.23 -19.40
CA MET A 509 11.65 -57.55 -20.62
C MET A 509 11.98 -58.57 -21.70
N LEU A 510 11.40 -58.39 -22.89
CA LEU A 510 11.65 -59.22 -24.07
C LEU A 510 12.78 -58.61 -24.91
N PHE A 511 13.73 -59.42 -25.35
CA PHE A 511 14.85 -59.05 -26.20
C PHE A 511 14.94 -59.98 -27.41
N ASP A 512 15.35 -59.43 -28.55
CA ASP A 512 15.66 -60.23 -29.72
C ASP A 512 16.88 -61.14 -29.47
N ILE A 513 16.92 -62.32 -30.11
CA ILE A 513 17.92 -63.35 -29.84
C ILE A 513 19.30 -62.98 -30.41
N ASN A 514 19.32 -62.17 -31.46
CA ASN A 514 20.52 -61.73 -32.16
C ASN A 514 20.94 -60.29 -31.81
N ASN A 515 20.05 -59.48 -31.23
CA ASN A 515 20.32 -58.08 -30.91
C ASN A 515 19.82 -57.72 -29.50
N LYS A 516 20.62 -56.96 -28.73
CA LYS A 516 20.29 -56.46 -27.39
C LYS A 516 19.15 -55.41 -27.35
N LEU A 517 18.29 -55.37 -28.37
CA LEU A 517 17.19 -54.42 -28.48
C LEU A 517 15.94 -54.98 -27.78
N ALA A 518 15.33 -54.15 -26.94
CA ALA A 518 14.12 -54.50 -26.23
C ALA A 518 12.92 -54.47 -27.19
N ILE A 519 12.12 -55.52 -27.19
CA ILE A 519 10.92 -55.67 -28.00
C ILE A 519 9.75 -55.00 -27.25
N ILE A 520 9.26 -53.88 -27.79
CA ILE A 520 8.22 -53.04 -27.15
C ILE A 520 6.85 -53.23 -27.82
N SER A 521 6.80 -53.81 -29.03
CA SER A 521 5.56 -53.96 -29.81
C SER A 521 5.36 -55.37 -30.31
N ALA A 522 4.13 -55.89 -30.16
CA ALA A 522 3.74 -57.23 -30.64
C ALA A 522 3.92 -57.42 -32.15
N ARG A 523 3.92 -56.33 -32.94
CA ARG A 523 4.12 -56.36 -34.39
C ARG A 523 5.53 -56.82 -34.82
N SER A 524 6.49 -56.72 -33.91
CA SER A 524 7.88 -57.14 -34.17
C SER A 524 8.16 -58.61 -33.81
N LEU A 525 7.13 -59.35 -33.37
CA LEU A 525 7.21 -60.77 -33.08
C LEU A 525 6.65 -61.60 -34.25
N HIS A 526 7.35 -62.68 -34.59
CA HIS A 526 6.94 -63.62 -35.64
C HIS A 526 6.58 -64.98 -35.05
N LYS A 527 5.52 -65.61 -35.59
CA LYS A 527 5.08 -66.95 -35.19
C LYS A 527 6.17 -67.98 -35.52
N GLY A 528 6.61 -68.75 -34.51
CA GLY A 528 7.75 -69.66 -34.59
C GLY A 528 9.11 -69.03 -34.26
N GLY A 529 9.18 -67.72 -34.01
CA GLY A 529 10.42 -67.04 -33.60
C GLY A 529 10.80 -67.33 -32.14
N CYS A 530 12.10 -67.29 -31.84
CA CYS A 530 12.62 -67.41 -30.47
C CYS A 530 13.01 -66.03 -29.92
N VAL A 531 12.64 -65.76 -28.67
CA VAL A 531 12.82 -64.48 -27.98
C VAL A 531 13.47 -64.72 -26.63
N LYS A 532 14.34 -63.81 -26.19
CA LYS A 532 14.98 -63.89 -24.88
C LYS A 532 14.20 -63.04 -23.88
N VAL A 533 13.93 -63.57 -22.70
CA VAL A 533 13.21 -62.89 -21.63
C VAL A 533 14.13 -62.69 -20.45
N ARG A 534 14.21 -61.46 -19.96
CA ARG A 534 14.94 -61.13 -18.73
C ARG A 534 13.94 -60.82 -17.62
N LEU A 535 14.05 -61.58 -16.53
CA LEU A 535 13.34 -61.41 -15.28
C LEU A 535 14.28 -60.79 -14.23
N GLN A 536 13.80 -60.57 -13.01
CA GLN A 536 14.58 -60.00 -11.91
C GLN A 536 15.84 -60.82 -11.59
N ASP A 537 15.75 -62.14 -11.69
CA ASP A 537 16.70 -63.12 -11.16
C ASP A 537 17.43 -63.93 -12.26
N GLY A 538 16.99 -63.85 -13.53
CA GLY A 538 17.61 -64.62 -14.61
C GLY A 538 17.09 -64.32 -16.01
N GLU A 539 17.60 -65.07 -16.98
CA GLU A 539 17.19 -65.01 -18.39
C GLU A 539 16.68 -66.38 -18.86
N ALA A 540 15.60 -66.39 -19.63
CA ALA A 540 15.02 -67.58 -20.24
C ALA A 540 14.76 -67.35 -21.73
N THR A 541 14.74 -68.43 -22.52
CA THR A 541 14.46 -68.37 -23.95
C THR A 541 13.05 -68.91 -24.20
N LEU A 542 12.20 -68.13 -24.85
CA LEU A 542 10.81 -68.49 -25.16
C LEU A 542 10.62 -68.59 -26.67
N SER A 543 9.74 -69.48 -27.12
CA SER A 543 9.28 -69.56 -28.50
C SER A 543 7.89 -68.91 -28.64
N VAL A 544 7.68 -68.17 -29.73
CA VAL A 544 6.42 -67.47 -30.01
C VAL A 544 5.46 -68.43 -30.72
N ILE A 545 4.45 -68.91 -29.99
CA ILE A 545 3.49 -69.89 -30.51
C ILE A 545 2.39 -69.22 -31.35
N ASP A 546 1.92 -68.04 -30.94
CA ASP A 546 0.95 -67.26 -31.71
C ASP A 546 1.11 -65.75 -31.43
N VAL A 547 0.74 -64.90 -32.39
CA VAL A 547 0.79 -63.44 -32.24
C VAL A 547 -0.54 -62.85 -32.68
N HIS A 548 -1.26 -62.26 -31.72
CA HIS A 548 -2.49 -61.50 -31.98
C HIS A 548 -2.21 -60.02 -31.73
N ASN A 549 -2.43 -59.20 -32.77
CA ASN A 549 -2.36 -57.76 -32.63
C ASN A 549 -3.74 -57.24 -32.26
N PHE A 550 -3.84 -56.51 -31.15
CA PHE A 550 -5.03 -55.74 -30.83
C PHE A 550 -5.00 -54.46 -31.68
N GLU A 551 -6.07 -54.20 -32.44
CA GLU A 551 -6.24 -52.89 -33.08
C GLU A 551 -6.68 -51.87 -32.03
N SER A 552 -5.78 -50.92 -31.75
CA SER A 552 -6.06 -49.68 -31.02
C SER A 552 -5.18 -48.57 -31.58
#